data_AF-A0A7W7RBU2-F1
#
_entry.id   AF-A0A7W7RBU2-F1
#
_cell.length_a   1.000
_cell.length_b   1.000
_cell.length_c   1.000
_cell.angle_alpha   90.00
_cell.angle_beta   90.00
_cell.angle_gamma   90.00
#
_symmetry.space_group_name_H-M   'P 1'
#
loop_
_entity.id
_entity.type
_entity.pdbx_description
1 polymer ?
#
loop_
_entity_poly.entity_id
_entity_poly.type
_entity_poly.pdbx_seq_one_letter_code
_entity_poly.pdbx_strand_id
1 'polypeptide(L)'
;MLARDLSPTAKPPLRQVLRSTATLLRRMRRHRLWRSPAHPPTHRRHTVWTQAPTAWPRAAARAGGASTNDVFLTALAAAIAEWAGTSWPGAADVAIPVMVPVSLRTPEEVGVPGNRLFLTRIDLPGGTMPAGERLERTRVVTADLKSADHKAVLRLALTDVEPARTEPTTASDTTSLLRALVTSLVQRSTTAAVRRK
;
A
#
# COMPACT_ATOMS: atom_id res chain seq x y z
N MET A 1 -17.57 10.51 29.17
CA MET A 1 -17.29 9.10 29.54
C MET A 1 -16.76 8.41 28.27
N LEU A 2 -15.50 8.08 28.05
CA LEU A 2 -14.24 8.12 28.78
C LEU A 2 -13.17 8.48 27.74
N ALA A 3 -12.34 9.49 28.00
CA ALA A 3 -11.04 9.60 27.34
C ALA A 3 -10.21 8.42 27.85
N ARG A 4 -10.21 7.31 27.08
CA ARG A 4 -9.33 6.18 27.37
C ARG A 4 -7.91 6.63 27.02
N ASP A 5 -7.05 6.60 28.02
CA ASP A 5 -5.61 6.75 27.89
C ASP A 5 -5.12 5.96 26.68
N LEU A 6 -4.72 6.68 25.64
CA LEU A 6 -3.85 6.14 24.61
C LEU A 6 -2.52 5.86 25.31
N SER A 7 -2.32 4.63 25.79
CA SER A 7 -1.03 4.21 26.30
C SER A 7 0.03 4.64 25.30
N PRO A 8 1.10 5.35 25.73
CA PRO A 8 2.11 5.83 24.80
C PRO A 8 2.69 4.63 24.08
N THR A 9 2.37 4.48 22.79
CA THR A 9 2.98 3.47 21.95
C THR A 9 4.49 3.68 22.02
N ALA A 10 5.21 2.69 22.55
CA ALA A 10 6.65 2.76 22.69
C ALA A 10 7.26 3.21 21.36
N LYS A 11 8.14 4.22 21.41
CA LYS A 11 8.74 4.80 20.21
C LYS A 11 9.48 3.69 19.44
N PRO A 12 9.21 3.51 18.13
CA PRO A 12 9.85 2.47 17.37
C PRO A 12 11.37 2.70 17.34
N PRO A 13 12.20 1.66 17.50
CA PRO A 13 13.64 1.80 17.40
C PRO A 13 14.06 2.33 16.02
N LEU A 14 15.16 3.08 15.97
CA LEU A 14 15.66 3.74 14.75
C LEU A 14 15.76 2.77 13.55
N ARG A 15 16.20 1.53 13.78
CA ARG A 15 16.27 0.49 12.74
C ARG A 15 14.92 0.20 12.07
N GLN A 16 13.82 0.24 12.81
CA GLN A 16 12.47 0.01 12.28
C GLN A 16 12.02 1.21 11.45
N VAL A 17 12.30 2.43 11.93
CA VAL A 17 12.03 3.65 11.17
C VAL A 17 12.79 3.62 9.84
N LEU A 18 14.09 3.34 9.86
CA LEU A 18 14.91 3.24 8.64
C LEU A 18 14.39 2.16 7.67
N ARG A 19 14.05 0.96 8.17
CA ARG A 19 13.49 -0.12 7.34
C ARG A 19 12.14 0.27 6.73
N SER A 20 11.27 0.93 7.51
CA SER A 20 9.98 1.42 7.06
C SER A 20 10.14 2.48 5.96
N THR A 21 11.01 3.47 6.18
CA THR A 21 11.34 4.51 5.19
C THR A 21 11.92 3.91 3.91
N ALA A 22 12.85 2.97 4.02
CA ALA A 22 13.41 2.28 2.85
C ALA A 22 12.32 1.52 2.06
N THR A 23 11.35 0.92 2.76
CA THR A 23 10.20 0.24 2.14
C THR A 23 9.34 1.22 1.35
N LEU A 24 9.03 2.40 1.91
CA LEU A 24 8.29 3.45 1.22
C LEU A 24 9.04 3.97 0.01
N LEU A 25 10.34 4.28 0.16
CA LEU A 25 11.17 4.81 -0.92
C LEU A 25 11.28 3.83 -2.10
N ARG A 26 11.43 2.52 -1.84
CA ARG A 26 11.42 1.48 -2.89
C ARG A 26 10.13 1.51 -3.72
N ARG A 27 9.00 1.86 -3.11
CA ARG A 27 7.66 1.91 -3.72
C ARG A 27 7.34 3.27 -4.37
N MET A 28 8.19 4.28 -4.19
CA MET A 28 8.03 5.61 -4.79
C MET A 28 8.52 5.71 -6.23
N ARG A 29 8.88 4.59 -6.89
CA ARG A 29 9.26 4.59 -8.30
C ARG A 29 8.15 5.26 -9.13
N ARG A 30 8.55 6.22 -9.96
CA ARG A 30 7.63 6.89 -10.91
C ARG A 30 7.29 5.88 -11.99
N HIS A 31 6.03 5.49 -12.04
CA HIS A 31 5.52 4.65 -13.12
C HIS A 31 4.81 5.50 -14.16
N ARG A 32 5.11 5.22 -15.43
CA ARG A 32 4.48 5.87 -16.58
C ARG A 32 3.38 5.01 -17.21
N LEU A 33 3.16 3.79 -16.71
CA LEU A 33 2.20 2.84 -17.29
C LEU A 33 0.84 3.53 -17.53
N TRP A 34 0.17 3.97 -16.47
CA TRP A 34 -1.14 4.63 -16.55
C TRP A 34 -1.14 6.04 -17.18
N ARG A 35 0.02 6.57 -17.60
CA ARG A 35 0.17 7.87 -18.27
C ARG A 35 0.67 7.71 -19.71
N SER A 36 0.42 6.56 -20.33
CA SER A 36 0.83 6.30 -21.70
C SER A 36 0.06 7.19 -22.70
N PRO A 37 0.75 7.95 -23.56
CA PRO A 37 0.12 8.72 -24.62
C PRO A 37 -0.62 7.85 -25.64
N ALA A 38 -0.18 6.59 -25.82
CA ALA A 38 -0.80 5.66 -26.76
C ALA A 38 -2.15 5.11 -26.25
N HIS A 39 -2.36 5.11 -24.93
CA HIS A 39 -3.58 4.60 -24.29
C HIS A 39 -4.02 5.57 -23.18
N PRO A 40 -4.50 6.78 -23.52
CA PRO A 40 -4.91 7.76 -22.53
C PRO A 40 -6.17 7.27 -21.79
N PRO A 41 -6.29 7.52 -20.47
CA PRO A 41 -7.52 7.23 -19.74
C PRO A 41 -8.69 7.99 -20.36
N THR A 42 -9.82 7.31 -20.54
CA THR A 42 -11.07 7.97 -20.93
C THR A 42 -11.85 8.39 -19.67
N HIS A 43 -12.74 9.37 -19.79
CA HIS A 43 -13.66 9.73 -18.70
C HIS A 43 -14.81 8.73 -18.52
N ARG A 44 -14.90 7.70 -19.38
CA ARG A 44 -15.95 6.68 -19.30
C ARG A 44 -15.59 5.66 -18.22
N ARG A 45 -16.50 5.47 -17.27
CA ARG A 45 -16.36 4.48 -16.21
C ARG A 45 -17.26 3.29 -16.50
N HIS A 46 -16.65 2.12 -16.69
CA HIS A 46 -17.36 0.85 -16.75
C HIS A 46 -17.24 0.16 -15.39
N THR A 47 -18.36 -0.27 -14.84
CA THR A 47 -18.39 -1.06 -13.61
C THR A 47 -18.94 -2.43 -13.95
N VAL A 48 -18.14 -3.47 -13.68
CA VAL A 48 -18.53 -4.87 -13.83
C VAL A 48 -18.38 -5.54 -12.47
N TRP A 49 -19.24 -6.51 -12.20
CA TRP A 49 -19.22 -7.28 -10.97
C TRP A 49 -19.70 -8.70 -11.25
N THR A 50 -19.32 -9.62 -10.38
CA THR A 50 -19.76 -11.01 -10.43
C THR A 50 -19.86 -11.54 -9.00
N GLN A 51 -20.68 -12.59 -8.81
CA GLN A 51 -20.74 -13.32 -7.55
C GLN A 51 -19.82 -14.54 -7.63
N ALA A 52 -19.01 -14.73 -6.59
CA ALA A 52 -18.16 -15.90 -6.46
C ALA A 52 -18.26 -16.44 -5.02
N PRO A 53 -18.26 -17.77 -4.84
CA PRO A 53 -18.21 -18.36 -3.51
C PRO A 53 -16.96 -17.90 -2.75
N THR A 54 -17.14 -17.36 -1.54
CA THR A 54 -16.01 -16.90 -0.71
C THR A 54 -15.05 -18.02 -0.29
N ALA A 55 -15.49 -19.28 -0.40
CA ALA A 55 -14.66 -20.46 -0.17
C ALA A 55 -13.48 -20.55 -1.16
N TRP A 56 -13.68 -20.16 -2.42
CA TRP A 56 -12.65 -20.27 -3.46
C TRP A 56 -11.39 -19.46 -3.16
N PRO A 57 -11.46 -18.12 -2.94
CA PRO A 57 -10.26 -17.35 -2.65
C PRO A 57 -9.63 -17.75 -1.31
N ARG A 58 -10.42 -18.23 -0.34
CA ARG A 58 -9.89 -18.75 0.93
C ARG A 58 -9.10 -20.05 0.74
N ALA A 59 -9.59 -20.96 -0.08
CA ALA A 59 -8.90 -22.21 -0.38
C ALA A 59 -7.58 -21.95 -1.12
N ALA A 60 -7.61 -21.09 -2.15
CA ALA A 60 -6.41 -20.69 -2.88
C ALA A 60 -5.38 -19.99 -1.96
N ALA A 61 -5.83 -19.11 -1.08
CA ALA A 61 -4.98 -18.43 -0.10
C ALA A 61 -4.27 -19.45 0.81
N ARG A 62 -5.01 -20.43 1.35
CA ARG A 62 -4.43 -21.50 2.19
C ARG A 62 -3.41 -22.34 1.41
N ALA A 63 -3.75 -22.76 0.19
CA ALA A 63 -2.85 -23.57 -0.64
C ALA A 63 -1.53 -22.85 -0.97
N GLY A 64 -1.56 -21.53 -1.19
CA GLY A 64 -0.37 -20.71 -1.45
C GLY A 64 0.27 -20.08 -0.20
N GLY A 65 -0.22 -20.37 1.00
CA GLY A 65 0.20 -19.70 2.25
C GLY A 65 0.02 -18.18 2.24
N ALA A 66 -0.87 -17.66 1.38
CA ALA A 66 -1.13 -16.25 1.20
C ALA A 66 -2.38 -15.81 1.97
N SER A 67 -2.66 -14.51 1.96
CA SER A 67 -3.92 -13.97 2.46
C SER A 67 -4.98 -13.92 1.36
N THR A 68 -6.26 -13.87 1.74
CA THR A 68 -7.37 -13.70 0.77
C THR A 68 -7.19 -12.44 -0.08
N ASN A 69 -6.65 -11.35 0.48
CA ASN A 69 -6.38 -10.12 -0.27
C ASN A 69 -5.29 -10.32 -1.34
N ASP A 70 -4.30 -11.18 -1.09
CA ASP A 70 -3.28 -11.50 -2.07
C ASP A 70 -3.91 -12.22 -3.27
N VAL A 71 -4.83 -13.14 -3.03
CA VAL A 71 -5.56 -13.84 -4.10
C VAL A 71 -6.36 -12.86 -4.96
N PHE A 72 -7.05 -11.89 -4.36
CA PHE A 72 -7.75 -10.84 -5.12
C PHE A 72 -6.80 -9.98 -5.94
N LEU A 73 -5.67 -9.57 -5.36
CA LEU A 73 -4.64 -8.80 -6.09
C LEU A 73 -4.00 -9.62 -7.21
N THR A 74 -3.80 -10.92 -7.01
CA THR A 74 -3.31 -11.84 -8.04
C THR A 74 -4.30 -11.97 -9.19
N ALA A 75 -5.59 -12.12 -8.89
CA ALA A 75 -6.64 -12.16 -9.91
C ALA A 75 -6.73 -10.84 -10.69
N LEU A 76 -6.64 -9.70 -10.00
CA LEU A 76 -6.58 -8.37 -10.63
C LEU A 76 -5.37 -8.24 -11.56
N ALA A 77 -4.20 -8.66 -11.10
CA ALA A 77 -2.97 -8.62 -11.90
C ALA A 77 -3.06 -9.51 -13.15
N ALA A 78 -3.65 -10.70 -13.01
CA ALA A 78 -3.88 -11.61 -14.13
C ALA A 78 -4.82 -11.00 -15.18
N ALA A 79 -5.97 -10.45 -14.73
CA ALA A 79 -6.94 -9.82 -15.64
C ALA A 79 -6.35 -8.62 -16.39
N ILE A 80 -5.56 -7.78 -15.71
CA ILE A 80 -4.89 -6.65 -16.35
C ILE A 80 -3.83 -7.13 -17.33
N ALA A 81 -3.03 -8.16 -16.99
CA ALA A 81 -2.01 -8.71 -17.88
C ALA A 81 -2.61 -9.32 -19.15
N GLU A 82 -3.71 -10.07 -19.01
CA GLU A 82 -4.45 -10.64 -20.14
C GLU A 82 -5.02 -9.55 -21.05
N TRP A 83 -5.70 -8.55 -20.47
CA TRP A 83 -6.20 -7.41 -21.22
C TRP A 83 -5.07 -6.62 -21.91
N ALA A 84 -3.95 -6.39 -21.23
CA ALA A 84 -2.81 -5.70 -21.82
C ALA A 84 -2.22 -6.48 -23.00
N GLY A 85 -2.14 -7.80 -22.91
CA GLY A 85 -1.67 -8.66 -24.01
C GLY A 85 -2.48 -8.49 -25.30
N THR A 86 -3.79 -8.26 -25.21
CA THR A 86 -4.65 -8.09 -26.39
C THR A 86 -4.85 -6.63 -26.80
N SER A 87 -4.93 -5.73 -25.83
CA SER A 87 -5.44 -4.36 -26.04
C SER A 87 -4.36 -3.29 -25.88
N TRP A 88 -3.21 -3.62 -25.29
CA TRP A 88 -2.13 -2.67 -25.05
C TRP A 88 -0.76 -3.39 -24.95
N PRO A 89 -0.17 -3.80 -26.08
CA PRO A 89 1.05 -4.61 -26.08
C PRO A 89 2.24 -4.00 -25.31
N GLY A 90 2.37 -2.67 -25.31
CA GLY A 90 3.41 -1.97 -24.53
C GLY A 90 3.29 -2.07 -23.00
N ALA A 91 2.16 -2.58 -22.50
CA ALA A 91 1.93 -2.86 -21.08
C ALA A 91 1.97 -4.36 -20.75
N ALA A 92 2.06 -5.24 -21.76
CA ALA A 92 1.86 -6.68 -21.58
C ALA A 92 2.80 -7.29 -20.54
N ASP A 93 4.10 -6.95 -20.59
CA ASP A 93 5.13 -7.54 -19.73
C ASP A 93 5.69 -6.56 -18.67
N VAL A 94 4.96 -5.49 -18.39
CA VAL A 94 5.38 -4.46 -17.42
C VAL A 94 4.71 -4.71 -16.07
N ALA A 95 5.43 -4.48 -14.97
CA ALA A 95 4.84 -4.51 -13.63
C ALA A 95 3.67 -3.51 -13.53
N ILE A 96 2.60 -3.90 -12.83
CA ILE A 96 1.35 -3.17 -12.76
C ILE A 96 1.30 -2.35 -11.46
N PRO A 97 1.50 -1.03 -11.50
CA PRO A 97 1.57 -0.22 -10.30
C PRO A 97 0.16 0.08 -9.78
N VAL A 98 -0.17 -0.38 -8.58
CA VAL A 98 -1.49 -0.11 -7.96
C VAL A 98 -1.32 0.57 -6.62
N MET A 99 -2.29 1.41 -6.25
CA MET A 99 -2.41 1.95 -4.90
C MET A 99 -3.32 1.05 -4.08
N VAL A 100 -2.83 0.61 -2.92
CA VAL A 100 -3.60 -0.22 -1.99
C VAL A 100 -3.75 0.50 -0.64
N PRO A 101 -4.96 0.56 -0.07
CA PRO A 101 -5.15 1.00 1.30
C PRO A 101 -4.69 -0.10 2.27
N VAL A 102 -3.88 0.29 3.25
CA VAL A 102 -3.43 -0.59 4.33
C VAL A 102 -4.08 -0.14 5.62
N SER A 103 -4.77 -1.05 6.30
CA SER A 103 -5.32 -0.79 7.63
C SER A 103 -4.20 -0.59 8.65
N LEU A 104 -4.30 0.50 9.41
CA LEU A 104 -3.44 0.83 10.56
C LEU A 104 -4.16 0.63 11.90
N ARG A 105 -5.34 0.00 11.88
CA ARG A 105 -6.10 -0.31 13.10
C ARG A 105 -5.34 -1.31 13.95
N THR A 106 -5.34 -1.08 15.26
CA THR A 106 -4.95 -2.09 16.23
C THR A 106 -6.12 -3.08 16.45
N PRO A 107 -5.88 -4.25 17.08
CA PRO A 107 -6.95 -5.20 17.39
C PRO A 107 -8.10 -4.57 18.20
N GLU A 108 -7.81 -3.62 19.09
CA GLU A 108 -8.77 -2.94 19.96
C GLU A 108 -9.63 -1.91 19.21
N GLU A 109 -9.19 -1.50 18.02
CA GLU A 109 -9.87 -0.51 17.19
C GLU A 109 -10.74 -1.13 16.09
N VAL A 110 -10.87 -2.46 16.06
CA VAL A 110 -11.75 -3.14 15.13
C VAL A 110 -13.20 -2.72 15.40
N GLY A 111 -13.90 -2.25 14.36
CA GLY A 111 -15.28 -1.75 14.47
C GLY A 111 -15.43 -0.29 14.92
N VAL A 112 -14.36 0.38 15.36
CA VAL A 112 -14.41 1.80 15.77
C VAL A 112 -14.55 2.71 14.53
N PRO A 113 -15.47 3.68 14.47
CA PRO A 113 -15.61 4.57 13.31
C PRO A 113 -14.36 5.43 13.04
N GLY A 114 -14.18 5.85 11.79
CA GLY A 114 -13.08 6.72 11.35
C GLY A 114 -12.08 6.08 10.39
N ASN A 115 -11.33 6.92 9.67
CA ASN A 115 -10.32 6.47 8.70
C ASN A 115 -8.98 6.25 9.40
N ARG A 116 -8.59 4.98 9.55
CA ARG A 116 -7.29 4.55 10.09
C ARG A 116 -6.56 3.70 9.06
N LEU A 117 -6.12 4.35 7.99
CA LEU A 117 -5.47 3.70 6.86
C LEU A 117 -4.29 4.51 6.35
N PHE A 118 -3.43 3.84 5.59
CA PHE A 118 -2.36 4.45 4.83
C PHE A 118 -2.43 3.96 3.38
N LEU A 119 -2.30 4.88 2.43
CA LEU A 119 -2.24 4.55 1.02
C LEU A 119 -0.79 4.30 0.61
N THR A 120 -0.51 3.13 0.05
CA THR A 120 0.82 2.76 -0.42
C THR A 120 0.75 2.21 -1.82
N ARG A 121 1.84 2.36 -2.58
CA ARG A 121 1.96 1.79 -3.92
C ARG A 121 2.61 0.42 -3.85
N ILE A 122 2.14 -0.50 -4.67
CA ILE A 122 2.79 -1.79 -4.96
C ILE A 122 2.87 -2.00 -6.46
N ASP A 123 3.87 -2.77 -6.87
CA ASP A 123 4.05 -3.20 -8.25
C ASP A 123 3.63 -4.67 -8.34
N LEU A 124 2.43 -4.92 -8.85
CA LEU A 124 1.92 -6.26 -9.05
C LEU A 124 2.63 -6.94 -10.24
N PRO A 125 2.79 -8.27 -10.22
CA PRO A 125 3.36 -9.00 -11.34
C PRO A 125 2.47 -8.85 -12.58
N GLY A 126 2.95 -8.12 -13.59
CA GLY A 126 2.40 -8.13 -14.95
C GLY A 126 2.94 -9.29 -15.77
N GLY A 127 2.73 -9.29 -17.09
CA GLY A 127 3.18 -10.38 -17.96
C GLY A 127 2.38 -11.66 -17.80
N THR A 128 2.59 -12.59 -18.74
CA THR A 128 2.03 -13.95 -18.67
C THR A 128 2.89 -14.82 -17.76
N MET A 129 2.26 -15.54 -16.82
CA MET A 129 2.93 -16.50 -15.94
C MET A 129 1.92 -17.47 -15.33
N PRO A 130 2.37 -18.64 -14.82
CA PRO A 130 1.53 -19.55 -14.06
C PRO A 130 0.88 -18.89 -12.84
N ALA A 131 -0.36 -19.28 -12.52
CA ALA A 131 -1.14 -18.66 -11.43
C ALA A 131 -0.45 -18.77 -10.05
N GLY A 132 0.16 -19.92 -9.76
CA GLY A 132 0.89 -20.14 -8.50
C GLY A 132 2.11 -19.21 -8.35
N GLU A 133 2.86 -19.02 -9.45
CA GLU A 133 3.99 -18.08 -9.48
C GLU A 133 3.52 -16.63 -9.28
N ARG A 134 2.41 -16.25 -9.93
CA ARG A 134 1.82 -14.92 -9.75
C ARG A 134 1.39 -14.68 -8.31
N LEU A 135 0.78 -15.69 -7.66
CA LEU A 135 0.37 -15.61 -6.27
C LEU A 135 1.57 -15.42 -5.35
N GLU A 136 2.63 -16.21 -5.54
CA GLU A 136 3.85 -16.09 -4.74
C GLU A 136 4.48 -14.70 -4.88
N ARG A 137 4.64 -14.21 -6.11
CA ARG A 137 5.16 -12.85 -6.36
C ARG A 137 4.28 -11.76 -5.74
N THR A 138 2.96 -11.91 -5.82
CA THR A 138 2.01 -10.98 -5.18
C THR A 138 2.15 -11.00 -3.66
N ARG A 139 2.27 -12.19 -3.06
CA ARG A 139 2.50 -12.37 -1.63
C ARG A 139 3.79 -11.69 -1.18
N VAL A 140 4.88 -11.86 -1.92
CA VAL A 140 6.18 -11.22 -1.62
C VAL A 140 6.05 -9.70 -1.65
N VAL A 141 5.46 -9.12 -2.69
CA VAL A 141 5.32 -7.65 -2.82
C VAL A 141 4.43 -7.04 -1.72
N THR A 142 3.46 -7.80 -1.23
CA THR A 142 2.55 -7.35 -0.16
C THR A 142 3.04 -7.67 1.25
N ALA A 143 4.11 -8.45 1.41
CA ALA A 143 4.60 -8.92 2.71
C ALA A 143 4.92 -7.76 3.67
N ASP A 144 5.67 -6.75 3.21
CA ASP A 144 6.03 -5.60 4.06
C ASP A 144 4.80 -4.82 4.56
N LEU A 145 3.71 -4.81 3.79
CA LEU A 145 2.47 -4.11 4.16
C LEU A 145 1.75 -4.77 5.34
N LYS A 146 2.06 -6.04 5.60
CA LYS A 146 1.49 -6.83 6.68
C LYS A 146 2.30 -6.71 7.96
N SER A 147 3.54 -6.20 7.89
CA SER A 147 4.44 -6.04 9.03
C SER A 147 3.87 -5.13 10.11
N ALA A 148 3.76 -5.65 11.34
CA ALA A 148 3.32 -4.87 12.50
C ALA A 148 4.26 -3.69 12.78
N ASP A 149 5.58 -3.90 12.70
CA ASP A 149 6.60 -2.85 12.85
C ASP A 149 6.40 -1.72 11.83
N HIS A 150 6.16 -2.09 10.57
CA HIS A 150 5.93 -1.10 9.52
C HIS A 150 4.67 -0.28 9.79
N LYS A 151 3.56 -0.95 10.15
CA LYS A 151 2.30 -0.29 10.51
C LYS A 151 2.44 0.61 11.73
N ALA A 152 3.22 0.23 12.74
CA ALA A 152 3.47 1.05 13.92
C ALA A 152 4.19 2.35 13.56
N VAL A 153 5.22 2.28 12.71
CA VAL A 153 5.91 3.48 12.19
C VAL A 153 4.97 4.37 11.39
N LEU A 154 4.16 3.80 10.49
CA LEU A 154 3.19 4.56 9.69
C LEU A 154 2.13 5.23 10.56
N ARG A 155 1.66 4.53 11.59
CA ARG A 155 0.67 5.04 12.53
C ARG A 155 1.20 6.23 13.30
N LEU A 156 2.41 6.12 13.88
CA LEU A 156 3.07 7.23 14.57
C LEU A 156 3.19 8.45 13.66
N ALA A 157 3.63 8.23 12.41
CA ALA A 157 3.80 9.29 11.45
C ALA A 157 2.47 10.01 11.11
N LEU A 158 1.34 9.31 11.10
CA LEU A 158 0.02 9.91 10.82
C LEU A 158 -0.65 10.53 12.05
N THR A 159 -0.39 10.03 13.26
CA THR A 159 -0.95 10.61 14.49
C THR A 159 -0.19 11.85 14.96
N ASP A 160 1.11 11.93 14.65
CA ASP A 160 1.96 13.09 14.98
C ASP A 160 1.93 14.20 13.91
N VAL A 161 1.28 13.96 12.76
CA VAL A 161 0.89 15.03 11.86
C VAL A 161 -0.33 15.70 12.47
N GLU A 162 -0.05 16.69 13.32
CA GLU A 162 -1.01 17.74 13.63
C GLU A 162 -1.54 18.25 12.28
N PRO A 163 -2.87 18.34 12.07
CA PRO A 163 -3.40 18.80 10.81
C PRO A 163 -2.97 20.24 10.65
N ALA A 164 -1.81 20.45 10.03
CA ALA A 164 -1.44 21.73 9.49
C ALA A 164 -2.65 22.15 8.67
N ARG A 165 -3.24 23.29 9.00
CA ARG A 165 -4.29 23.95 8.23
C ARG A 165 -3.78 24.05 6.81
N THR A 166 -4.04 23.02 6.02
CA THR A 166 -3.60 22.87 4.66
C THR A 166 -4.90 22.80 3.90
N GLU A 167 -5.16 23.90 3.19
CA GLU A 167 -6.13 24.02 2.11
C GLU A 167 -6.33 22.66 1.42
N PRO A 168 -7.57 22.28 1.07
CA PRO A 168 -7.89 20.97 0.50
C PRO A 168 -7.10 20.79 -0.80
N THR A 169 -5.91 20.23 -0.68
CA THR A 169 -5.04 19.95 -1.81
C THR A 169 -5.65 18.71 -2.45
N THR A 170 -6.03 18.86 -3.71
CA THR A 170 -6.67 17.83 -4.52
C THR A 170 -6.00 16.46 -4.30
N ALA A 171 -6.83 15.44 -4.09
CA ALA A 171 -6.43 14.06 -3.77
C ALA A 171 -5.48 13.38 -4.79
N SER A 172 -5.02 14.11 -5.81
CA SER A 172 -4.09 13.63 -6.85
C SER A 172 -2.62 13.64 -6.43
N ASP A 173 -2.21 14.40 -5.40
CA ASP A 173 -0.80 14.52 -5.00
C ASP A 173 -0.46 13.81 -3.68
N THR A 174 -0.78 12.52 -3.63
CA THR A 174 -0.35 11.60 -2.56
C THR A 174 1.17 11.53 -2.39
N THR A 175 1.92 11.88 -3.44
CA THR A 175 3.39 11.99 -3.42
C THR A 175 3.87 13.08 -2.45
N SER A 176 3.11 14.15 -2.28
CA SER A 176 3.46 15.28 -1.42
C SER A 176 3.27 14.94 0.07
N LEU A 177 2.21 14.23 0.42
CA LEU A 177 1.96 13.73 1.78
C LEU A 177 3.00 12.69 2.21
N LEU A 178 3.33 11.75 1.31
CA LEU A 178 4.37 10.75 1.56
C LEU A 178 5.76 11.38 1.67
N ARG A 179 6.07 12.36 0.81
CA ARG A 179 7.33 13.10 0.90
C ARG A 179 7.40 13.90 2.19
N ALA A 180 6.33 14.61 2.59
CA ALA A 180 6.30 15.35 3.85
C ALA A 180 6.45 14.44 5.08
N LEU A 181 5.81 13.26 5.07
CA LEU A 181 5.94 12.25 6.12
C LEU A 181 7.35 11.64 6.17
N VAL A 182 7.94 11.31 5.02
CA VAL A 182 9.31 10.76 4.95
C VAL A 182 10.34 11.82 5.35
N THR A 183 10.20 13.06 4.88
CA THR A 183 11.07 14.18 5.26
C THR A 183 10.96 14.46 6.76
N SER A 184 9.76 14.45 7.35
CA SER A 184 9.58 14.68 8.78
C SER A 184 10.13 13.54 9.65
N LEU A 185 9.99 12.28 9.21
CA LEU A 185 10.57 11.11 9.88
C LEU A 185 12.11 11.11 9.83
N VAL A 186 12.70 11.51 8.70
CA VAL A 186 14.16 11.61 8.53
C VAL A 186 14.72 12.75 9.37
N GLN A 187 14.10 13.95 9.31
CA GLN A 187 14.55 15.14 10.04
C GLN A 187 14.54 14.96 11.56
N ARG A 188 13.59 14.16 12.10
CA ARG A 188 13.48 13.91 13.55
C ARG A 188 14.40 12.79 14.05
N SER A 189 14.78 11.86 13.18
CA SER A 189 15.78 10.82 13.51
C SER A 189 17.18 11.41 13.71
N THR A 190 17.53 12.45 12.95
CA THR A 190 18.78 13.21 13.13
C THR A 190 18.76 14.06 14.40
N THR A 191 17.62 14.66 14.78
CA THR A 191 17.54 15.44 16.02
C THR A 191 17.66 14.57 17.28
N ALA A 192 17.17 13.32 17.24
CA ALA A 192 17.32 12.38 18.35
C ALA A 192 18.76 11.88 18.55
N ALA A 193 19.58 11.88 17.50
CA ALA A 193 21.01 11.54 17.58
C ALA A 193 21.87 12.69 18.13
N VAL A 194 21.45 13.94 17.94
CA VAL A 194 22.19 15.13 18.39
C VAL A 194 21.97 15.44 19.88
N ARG A 195 20.85 15.00 20.48
CA ARG A 195 20.52 15.23 21.91
C ARG A 195 21.13 14.21 22.90
N ARG A 196 21.97 13.29 22.43
CA ARG A 196 22.71 12.30 23.25
C ARG A 196 24.21 12.60 23.37
N LYS A 197 24.65 13.80 23.01
CA LYS A 197 25.98 14.32 23.32
C LYS A 197 25.88 15.43 24.35
#